data_AF-A0A6H0UCV6-F1
#
_entry.id   AF-A0A6H0UCV6-F1
#
_cell.length_a   1.000
_cell.length_b   1.000
_cell.length_c   1.000
_cell.angle_alpha   90.00
_cell.angle_beta   90.00
_cell.angle_gamma   90.00
#
_symmetry.space_group_name_H-M   'P 1'
#
loop_
_entity.id
_entity.type
_entity.pdbx_description
1 polymer ?
#
loop_
_entity_poly.entity_id
_entity_poly.type
_entity_poly.pdbx_seq_one_letter_code
_entity_poly.pdbx_strand_id
1 'polypeptide(L)'
;MVAQNAVMKSEDFTKDVNEKLTSAKEKVQKGINDGHQAVNNVIQYLEYWEVNNLLSEFNLSNFWDVGIEEGMNKAAQKYQTEIEQFSATLLKIAQNIQEVDAQGATGFSNLMNETKVNWR
;
A
#
# COMPACT_ATOMS: atom_id res chain seq x y z
N MET A 1 -20.50 -2.55 -2.52
CA MET A 1 -19.71 -2.15 -3.71
C MET A 1 -18.70 -1.04 -3.42
N VAL A 2 -19.08 0.11 -2.82
CA VAL A 2 -18.12 1.23 -2.55
C VAL A 2 -16.98 0.83 -1.59
N ALA A 3 -17.28 0.15 -0.48
CA ALA A 3 -16.27 -0.31 0.48
C ALA A 3 -15.28 -1.32 -0.14
N GLN A 4 -15.78 -2.32 -0.88
CA GLN A 4 -14.93 -3.26 -1.62
C GLN A 4 -14.07 -2.57 -2.68
N ASN A 5 -14.62 -1.58 -3.40
CA ASN A 5 -13.85 -0.80 -4.36
C ASN A 5 -12.73 0.01 -3.69
N ALA A 6 -12.96 0.52 -2.48
CA ALA A 6 -11.92 1.23 -1.72
C ALA A 6 -10.77 0.29 -1.33
N VAL A 7 -11.08 -0.93 -0.88
CA VAL A 7 -10.09 -1.97 -0.57
C VAL A 7 -9.24 -2.29 -1.80
N MET A 8 -9.86 -2.64 -2.93
CA MET A 8 -9.12 -2.95 -4.17
C MET A 8 -8.22 -1.78 -4.61
N LYS A 9 -8.71 -0.54 -4.54
CA LYS A 9 -7.90 0.64 -4.88
C LYS A 9 -6.71 0.84 -3.93
N SER A 10 -6.85 0.46 -2.65
CA SER A 10 -5.76 0.55 -1.68
C SER A 10 -4.69 -0.53 -1.89
N GLU A 11 -5.09 -1.71 -2.34
CA GLU A 11 -4.18 -2.78 -2.79
C GLU A 11 -3.40 -2.34 -4.03
N ASP A 12 -4.10 -1.81 -5.04
CA ASP A 12 -3.49 -1.30 -6.27
C ASP A 12 -2.49 -0.16 -5.98
N PHE A 13 -2.84 0.76 -5.10
CA PHE A 13 -1.94 1.84 -4.69
C PHE A 13 -0.68 1.30 -4.00
N THR A 14 -0.82 0.35 -3.09
CA THR A 14 0.32 -0.25 -2.38
C THR A 14 1.24 -0.99 -3.34
N LYS A 15 0.65 -1.70 -4.32
CA LYS A 15 1.40 -2.35 -5.39
C LYS A 15 2.17 -1.34 -6.25
N ASP A 16 1.53 -0.25 -6.68
CA ASP A 16 2.16 0.82 -7.47
C ASP A 16 3.34 1.48 -6.73
N VAL A 17 3.22 1.72 -5.42
CA VAL A 17 4.33 2.22 -4.59
C VAL A 17 5.50 1.24 -4.60
N ASN A 18 5.26 -0.05 -4.40
CA ASN A 18 6.30 -1.08 -4.39
C ASN A 18 6.98 -1.22 -5.76
N GLU A 19 6.22 -1.17 -6.85
CA GLU A 19 6.74 -1.22 -8.22
C GLU A 19 7.62 0.00 -8.53
N LYS A 20 7.19 1.20 -8.13
CA LYS A 20 7.97 2.43 -8.29
C LYS A 20 9.26 2.42 -7.50
N LEU A 21 9.23 1.95 -6.25
CA LEU A 21 10.44 1.79 -5.43
C LEU A 21 11.42 0.80 -6.06
N THR A 22 10.92 -0.36 -6.49
CA THR A 22 11.73 -1.38 -7.16
C THR A 22 12.37 -0.82 -8.43
N SER A 23 11.58 -0.19 -9.30
CA SER A 23 12.08 0.41 -10.55
C SER A 23 13.10 1.53 -10.30
N ALA A 24 12.89 2.35 -9.28
CA ALA A 24 13.84 3.39 -8.90
C ALA A 24 15.17 2.79 -8.41
N LYS A 25 15.11 1.77 -7.56
CA LYS A 25 16.29 1.04 -7.05
C LYS A 25 17.07 0.36 -8.17
N GLU A 26 16.38 -0.27 -9.12
CA GLU A 26 17.00 -0.86 -10.31
C GLU A 26 17.73 0.17 -11.17
N LYS A 27 17.16 1.37 -11.34
CA LYS A 27 17.82 2.47 -12.07
C LYS A 27 19.09 2.94 -11.36
N VAL A 28 19.06 3.04 -10.04
CA VAL A 28 20.27 3.37 -9.24
C VAL A 28 21.32 2.28 -9.40
N GLN A 29 20.93 1.01 -9.28
CA GLN A 29 21.84 -0.12 -9.46
C GLN A 29 22.45 -0.16 -10.85
N LYS A 30 21.66 0.17 -11.88
CA LYS A 30 22.17 0.32 -13.25
C LYS A 30 23.19 1.45 -13.35
N GLY A 31 22.92 2.61 -12.77
CA GLY A 31 23.86 3.73 -12.75
C GLY A 31 25.18 3.38 -12.06
N ILE A 32 25.13 2.63 -10.96
CA ILE A 32 26.32 2.11 -10.27
C ILE A 32 27.12 1.17 -11.18
N ASN A 33 26.45 0.25 -11.86
CA ASN A 33 27.10 -0.69 -12.78
C ASN A 33 27.72 0.03 -14.00
N ASP A 34 27.01 1.00 -14.57
CA ASP A 34 27.51 1.85 -15.66
C ASP A 34 28.76 2.64 -15.21
N GLY A 35 28.76 3.11 -13.96
CA GLY A 35 29.92 3.73 -13.31
C GLY A 35 31.12 2.78 -13.21
N HIS A 36 30.92 1.57 -12.69
CA HIS A 36 31.98 0.56 -12.64
C HIS A 36 32.57 0.25 -14.03
N GLN A 37 31.73 0.16 -15.07
CA GLN A 37 32.21 -0.03 -16.44
C GLN A 37 33.05 1.14 -16.93
N ALA A 38 32.67 2.39 -16.61
CA ALA A 38 33.47 3.56 -16.96
C ALA A 38 34.84 3.54 -16.28
N VAL A 39 34.93 3.12 -15.02
CA VAL A 39 36.23 2.96 -14.32
C VAL A 39 37.11 1.92 -14.99
N ASN A 40 36.52 0.78 -15.37
CA ASN A 40 37.26 -0.28 -16.07
C ASN A 40 37.88 0.20 -17.39
N ASN A 41 37.31 1.21 -18.05
CA ASN A 41 37.87 1.78 -19.28
C ASN A 41 39.11 2.66 -19.04
N VAL A 42 39.28 3.20 -17.83
CA VAL A 42 40.40 4.10 -17.48
C VAL A 42 41.42 3.45 -16.54
N ILE A 43 41.19 2.19 -16.15
CA ILE A 43 42.00 1.46 -15.17
C ILE A 43 43.50 1.38 -15.54
N GLN A 44 43.82 1.38 -16.84
CA GLN A 44 45.21 1.33 -17.33
C GLN A 44 46.01 2.62 -17.05
N TYR A 45 45.34 3.70 -16.67
CA TYR A 45 45.95 5.00 -16.37
C TYR A 45 46.04 5.28 -14.86
N LEU A 46 45.59 4.35 -14.02
CA LEU A 46 45.47 4.52 -12.58
C LEU A 46 46.26 3.43 -11.85
N GLU A 47 46.78 3.76 -10.68
CA GLU A 47 47.33 2.76 -9.78
C GLU A 47 46.23 1.94 -9.11
N TYR A 48 46.56 0.72 -8.68
CA TYR A 48 45.61 -0.20 -8.06
C TYR A 48 44.81 0.42 -6.90
N TRP A 49 45.45 1.25 -6.08
CA TRP A 49 44.80 1.90 -4.95
C TRP A 49 43.84 3.02 -5.38
N GLU A 50 44.15 3.75 -6.46
CA GLU A 50 43.27 4.78 -7.03
C GLU A 50 42.00 4.16 -7.58
N VAL A 51 42.14 3.02 -8.28
CA VAL A 51 41.03 2.24 -8.82
C VAL A 51 40.11 1.74 -7.69
N ASN A 52 40.68 1.14 -6.65
CA ASN A 52 39.90 0.65 -5.52
C ASN A 52 39.17 1.76 -4.78
N ASN A 53 39.83 2.91 -4.56
CA ASN A 53 39.18 4.06 -3.94
C ASN A 53 38.00 4.53 -4.79
N LEU A 54 38.18 4.66 -6.10
CA LEU A 54 37.10 5.09 -6.99
C LEU A 54 35.92 4.12 -6.97
N LEU A 55 36.18 2.82 -7.12
CA LEU A 55 35.13 1.79 -7.13
C LEU A 55 34.42 1.67 -5.77
N SER A 56 35.10 1.97 -4.67
CA SER A 56 34.51 1.92 -3.33
C SER A 56 33.38 2.94 -3.13
N GLU A 57 33.42 4.05 -3.87
CA GLU A 57 32.36 5.07 -3.82
C GLU A 57 31.08 4.62 -4.55
N PHE A 58 31.21 3.73 -5.54
CA PHE A 58 30.12 3.15 -6.34
C PHE A 58 29.43 1.97 -5.64
N ASN A 59 29.00 2.15 -4.39
CA ASN A 59 28.22 1.16 -3.66
C ASN A 59 26.76 1.62 -3.48
N LEU A 60 25.81 0.67 -3.42
CA LEU A 60 24.38 1.00 -3.34
C LEU A 60 24.03 1.85 -2.12
N SER A 61 24.64 1.59 -0.96
CA SER A 61 24.37 2.34 0.28
C SER A 61 24.71 3.82 0.20
N ASN A 62 25.59 4.24 -0.72
CA ASN A 62 25.90 5.65 -0.95
C ASN A 62 24.83 6.38 -1.78
N PHE A 63 24.01 5.64 -2.53
CA PHE A 63 23.04 6.23 -3.47
C PHE A 63 21.58 5.84 -3.17
N TRP A 64 21.37 4.88 -2.28
CA TRP A 64 20.05 4.38 -1.94
C TRP A 64 19.87 4.29 -0.44
N ASP A 65 18.88 5.02 0.06
CA ASP A 65 18.51 5.01 1.47
C ASP A 65 17.49 3.89 1.73
N VAL A 66 17.98 2.80 2.31
CA VAL A 66 17.16 1.65 2.70
C VAL A 66 16.12 2.02 3.76
N GLY A 67 16.42 2.98 4.64
CA GLY A 67 15.47 3.45 5.65
C GLY A 67 14.29 4.19 5.03
N ILE A 68 14.52 4.97 3.96
CA ILE A 68 13.44 5.60 3.19
C ILE A 68 12.60 4.54 2.46
N GLU A 69 13.23 3.54 1.83
CA GLU A 69 12.53 2.42 1.18
C GLU A 69 11.61 1.68 2.16
N GLU A 70 12.15 1.25 3.31
CA GLU A 70 11.39 0.58 4.37
C GLU A 70 10.28 1.47 4.93
N GLY A 71 10.55 2.77 5.11
CA GLY A 71 9.59 3.76 5.57
C GLY A 71 8.41 3.92 4.61
N MET A 72 8.67 4.00 3.31
CA MET A 72 7.62 4.08 2.29
C MET A 72 6.79 2.80 2.22
N ASN A 73 7.44 1.62 2.23
CA ASN A 73 6.75 0.33 2.23
C ASN A 73 5.82 0.19 3.44
N LYS A 74 6.32 0.55 4.63
CA LYS A 74 5.54 0.52 5.87
C LYS A 74 4.36 1.51 5.84
N ALA A 75 4.57 2.70 5.29
CA ALA A 75 3.50 3.69 5.14
C ALA A 75 2.40 3.22 4.18
N ALA A 76 2.77 2.62 3.04
CA ALA A 76 1.83 2.08 2.07
C ALA A 76 1.01 0.92 2.66
N GLN A 77 1.67 -0.03 3.33
CA GLN A 77 0.98 -1.12 4.03
C GLN A 77 0.04 -0.61 5.11
N LYS A 78 0.47 0.37 5.91
CA LYS A 78 -0.36 0.98 6.94
C LYS A 78 -1.62 1.62 6.33
N TYR A 79 -1.46 2.37 5.25
CA TYR A 79 -2.58 2.96 4.51
C TYR A 79 -3.58 1.88 4.05
N GLN A 80 -3.09 0.80 3.43
CA GLN A 80 -3.95 -0.31 3.00
C GLN A 80 -4.73 -0.91 4.18
N THR A 81 -4.04 -1.24 5.28
CA THR A 81 -4.69 -1.80 6.48
C THR A 81 -5.75 -0.86 7.05
N GLU A 82 -5.51 0.44 7.09
CA GLU A 82 -6.48 1.42 7.56
C GLU A 82 -7.73 1.47 6.67
N ILE A 83 -7.57 1.39 5.34
CA ILE A 83 -8.70 1.34 4.39
C ILE A 83 -9.50 0.04 4.54
N GLU A 84 -8.83 -1.10 4.74
CA GLU A 84 -9.47 -2.40 5.00
C GLU A 84 -10.32 -2.36 6.28
N GLN A 85 -9.75 -1.86 7.38
CA GLN A 85 -10.46 -1.74 8.66
C GLN A 85 -11.66 -0.78 8.58
N PHE A 86 -11.47 0.36 7.91
CA PHE A 86 -12.54 1.32 7.69
C PHE A 86 -13.67 0.71 6.86
N SER A 87 -13.33 0.01 5.78
CA SER A 87 -14.29 -0.66 4.89
C SER A 87 -15.06 -1.76 5.61
N ALA A 88 -14.40 -2.56 6.44
CA ALA A 88 -15.04 -3.57 7.28
C ALA A 88 -16.04 -2.94 8.27
N THR A 89 -15.67 -1.80 8.87
CA THR A 89 -16.55 -1.05 9.77
C THR A 89 -17.79 -0.54 9.06
N LEU A 90 -17.64 0.03 7.86
CA LEU A 90 -18.77 0.49 7.05
C LEU A 90 -19.72 -0.65 6.68
N LEU A 91 -19.18 -1.82 6.31
CA LEU A 91 -20.00 -3.01 6.01
C LEU A 91 -20.82 -3.45 7.21
N LYS A 92 -20.21 -3.48 8.40
CA LYS A 92 -20.91 -3.82 9.65
C LYS A 92 -22.01 -2.82 9.98
N ILE A 93 -21.76 -1.52 9.80
CA ILE A 93 -22.78 -0.47 10.00
C ILE A 93 -23.95 -0.67 9.03
N ALA A 94 -23.66 -0.94 7.74
CA ALA A 94 -24.71 -1.17 6.74
C ALA A 94 -25.58 -2.38 7.08
N GLN A 95 -24.97 -3.48 7.54
CA GLN A 95 -25.69 -4.67 8.02
C GLN A 95 -26.59 -4.34 9.21
N ASN A 96 -26.07 -3.62 10.21
CA ASN A 96 -26.86 -3.22 11.37
C ASN A 96 -28.05 -2.32 10.99
N ILE A 97 -27.86 -1.37 10.05
CA ILE A 97 -28.96 -0.53 9.55
C ILE A 97 -30.05 -1.39 8.91
N GLN A 98 -29.65 -2.35 8.06
CA GLN A 98 -30.59 -3.27 7.41
C GLN A 98 -31.36 -4.14 8.42
N GLU A 99 -30.67 -4.64 9.45
CA GLU A 99 -31.31 -5.42 10.52
C GLU A 99 -32.31 -4.58 11.32
N VAL A 100 -31.94 -3.36 11.71
CA VAL A 100 -32.83 -2.45 12.45
C VAL A 100 -34.06 -2.08 11.61
N ASP A 101 -33.89 -1.82 10.30
CA ASP A 101 -35.00 -1.53 9.38
C ASP A 101 -35.98 -2.71 9.29
N ALA A 102 -35.45 -3.93 9.12
CA ALA A 102 -36.27 -5.15 9.08
C ALA A 102 -37.02 -5.40 10.40
N GLN A 103 -36.37 -5.16 11.55
CA GLN A 103 -37.02 -5.25 12.87
C GLN A 103 -38.13 -4.20 13.02
N GLY A 104 -37.90 -2.96 12.58
CA GLY A 104 -38.91 -1.90 12.59
C GLY A 104 -40.13 -2.25 11.76
N ALA A 105 -39.94 -2.75 10.54
CA ALA A 105 -41.02 -3.20 9.66
C ALA A 105 -41.84 -4.36 10.27
N THR A 106 -41.16 -5.30 10.93
CA THR A 106 -41.80 -6.42 11.65
C THR A 106 -42.61 -5.91 12.84
N GLY A 107 -42.03 -5.02 13.67
CA GLY A 107 -42.71 -4.42 14.82
C GLY A 107 -43.95 -3.63 14.42
N PHE A 108 -43.87 -2.83 13.35
CA PHE A 108 -45.02 -2.12 12.80
C PHE A 108 -46.13 -3.07 12.33
N SER A 109 -45.77 -4.15 11.63
CA SER A 109 -46.73 -5.15 11.16
C SER A 109 -47.46 -5.82 12.33
N ASN A 110 -46.75 -6.10 13.42
CA ASN A 110 -47.34 -6.66 14.64
C ASN A 110 -48.33 -5.69 15.30
N LEU A 111 -47.95 -4.42 15.48
CA LEU A 111 -48.84 -3.37 16.03
C LEU A 111 -50.13 -3.22 15.21
N MET A 112 -50.03 -3.27 13.87
CA MET A 112 -51.20 -3.20 12.99
C MET A 112 -52.13 -4.39 13.15
N ASN A 113 -51.58 -5.59 13.38
CA ASN A 113 -52.38 -6.80 13.62
C ASN A 113 -53.07 -6.76 15.00
N GLU A 114 -52.35 -6.37 16.06
CA GLU A 114 -52.92 -6.20 17.40
C GLU A 114 -54.07 -5.18 17.40
N THR A 115 -53.87 -4.05 16.72
CA THR A 115 -54.91 -3.02 16.58
C THR A 115 -56.13 -3.55 15.80
N LYS A 116 -55.96 -4.41 14.80
CA LYS A 116 -57.14 -5.02 14.12
C LYS A 116 -57.90 -5.98 15.02
N VAL A 117 -57.21 -6.70 15.91
CA VAL A 117 -57.84 -7.64 16.84
C VAL A 117 -58.60 -6.91 17.94
N ASN A 118 -58.01 -5.86 18.52
CA ASN A 118 -58.59 -5.14 19.67
C ASN A 118 -59.83 -4.29 19.34
N TRP A 119 -60.10 -4.03 18.06
CA TRP A 119 -61.22 -3.19 17.60
C TRP A 119 -62.34 -4.00 16.90
N ARG A 120 -62.34 -5.32 17.06
CA ARG A 120 -63.41 -6.24 16.66
C ARG A 120 -64.10 -6.81 17.89
#